data_AF-A0A6J6GW78-F1
#
_entry.id   AF-A0A6J6GW78-F1
#
_cell.length_a   1.000
_cell.length_b   1.000
_cell.length_c   1.000
_cell.angle_alpha   90.00
_cell.angle_beta   90.00
_cell.angle_gamma   90.00
#
_symmetry.space_group_name_H-M   'P 1'
#
loop_
_entity.id
_entity.type
_entity.pdbx_description
1 polymer ?
#
loop_
_entity_poly.entity_id
_entity_poly.type
_entity_poly.pdbx_seq_one_letter_code
_entity_poly.pdbx_strand_id
1 'polypeptide(L)'
;MFRNPSRLSAIALLAISVVAFSGCAKIPSDSNSADQYVPLPLEIDEIDSSKLVPTEDRRNCLKTPSLETAGKHSETPMVGSGVYGTYDWAAGKTNGGQIWKTRLSYSHSNLAQVRIAPTFTKIGNVGNQAKLAKKVNAIAYVNGDFFHLRGTNLLYSAMVEENDFVYSPVEPSPIVGVVETAANEHTGLQGISHISSNGKKILTQGLNLQFLEPNSIGAYNSYKTNVGLPSISYVVTVSDGVVTSSKSTTDFKPPTNPGDYVFVAAGSAVERLSVLKVDDSVEYVKPVKAKTTKFLRTEISPSGTVTLPNGKSFSIRAINDRTANITVGAVLFTSKLYPTTSKLSATVVTDLDGVITKIYKNGKSLRVGSKEKVLQVGFRSADLVRGLKVGSKLQIDNTYQIKKDLPLYSAFGNRENLIINSVVTAQCSPSHEDIRPRNAMGWNENGDVWFATTTMGVRNSADVFNRFRLGGSTVHQLAKWLKEMGATQAIMLDGGGSTTMYVQTPEAKYKRVDLPPSEWVRTVPQGITMLHR
;
A
#
# COMPACT_ATOMS: atom_id res chain seq x y z
N MET A 1 29.00 65.09 -55.33
CA MET A 1 28.21 66.34 -55.42
C MET A 1 27.57 66.56 -54.05
N PHE A 2 28.34 67.09 -53.09
CA PHE A 2 28.13 68.42 -52.50
C PHE A 2 26.66 68.77 -52.18
N ARG A 3 26.27 68.66 -50.90
CA ARG A 3 26.03 69.82 -50.00
C ARG A 3 25.38 69.36 -48.69
N ASN A 4 26.12 69.54 -47.60
CA ASN A 4 25.58 70.07 -46.35
C ASN A 4 26.14 71.51 -46.26
N PRO A 5 25.52 72.50 -45.57
CA PRO A 5 25.51 72.47 -44.10
C PRO A 5 24.42 73.28 -43.34
N SER A 6 24.39 73.03 -42.02
CA SER A 6 24.23 74.00 -40.89
C SER A 6 22.84 74.60 -40.61
N ARG A 7 22.41 74.86 -39.36
CA ARG A 7 22.92 74.65 -37.99
C ARG A 7 21.76 75.00 -37.00
N LEU A 8 21.97 74.66 -35.72
CA LEU A 8 21.22 74.94 -34.47
C LEU A 8 20.38 73.74 -33.98
N SER A 9 20.99 72.80 -33.25
CA SER A 9 21.38 72.82 -31.82
C SER A 9 20.20 72.56 -30.88
N ALA A 10 20.08 71.31 -30.40
CA ALA A 10 19.67 71.02 -29.03
C ALA A 10 20.14 69.61 -28.64
N ILE A 11 20.86 69.59 -27.52
CA ILE A 11 21.44 68.45 -26.83
C ILE A 11 20.33 67.54 -26.28
N ALA A 12 20.43 66.23 -26.49
CA ALA A 12 20.31 65.19 -25.46
C ALA A 12 20.11 63.81 -26.13
N LEU A 13 21.08 62.92 -25.94
CA LEU A 13 20.94 61.49 -26.20
C LEU A 13 19.77 60.95 -25.36
N LEU A 14 18.68 60.54 -26.00
CA LEU A 14 17.70 59.65 -25.38
C LEU A 14 18.30 58.25 -25.36
N ALA A 15 18.71 57.81 -24.16
CA ALA A 15 18.93 56.42 -23.86
C ALA A 15 17.57 55.69 -23.97
N ILE A 16 17.39 54.88 -25.01
CA ILE A 16 16.27 53.93 -25.08
C ILE A 16 16.64 52.75 -24.20
N SER A 17 16.16 52.79 -22.97
CA SER A 17 16.17 51.68 -22.03
C SER A 17 15.28 50.55 -22.57
N VAL A 18 15.90 49.43 -22.95
CA VAL A 18 15.20 48.16 -23.12
C VAL A 18 14.83 47.69 -21.72
N VAL A 19 13.59 47.99 -21.30
CA VAL A 19 13.03 47.45 -20.06
C VAL A 19 12.76 45.97 -20.27
N ALA A 20 13.63 45.13 -19.70
CA ALA A 20 13.35 43.73 -19.48
C ALA A 20 12.14 43.63 -18.53
N PHE A 21 11.01 43.15 -19.02
CA PHE A 21 9.88 42.77 -18.17
C PHE A 21 10.24 41.50 -17.41
N SER A 22 10.88 41.66 -16.25
CA SER A 22 10.88 40.67 -15.18
C SER A 22 9.51 40.68 -14.51
N GLY A 23 8.54 39.98 -15.08
CA GLY A 23 7.26 39.70 -14.45
C GLY A 23 7.40 38.63 -13.38
N CYS A 24 8.03 38.96 -12.25
CA CYS A 24 7.86 38.18 -11.02
C CYS A 24 6.40 38.33 -10.58
N ALA A 25 5.59 37.30 -10.77
CA ALA A 25 4.27 37.23 -10.16
C ALA A 25 4.46 37.25 -8.63
N LYS A 26 4.17 38.41 -8.03
CA LYS A 26 4.07 38.60 -6.58
C LYS A 26 3.03 37.62 -6.05
N ILE A 27 3.48 36.72 -5.17
CA ILE A 27 2.60 35.93 -4.30
C ILE A 27 1.94 36.93 -3.34
N PRO A 28 0.59 37.03 -3.29
CA PRO A 28 -0.07 37.82 -2.26
C PRO A 28 0.25 37.21 -0.90
N SER A 29 0.99 37.95 -0.07
CA SER A 29 1.24 37.63 1.32
C SER A 29 0.02 38.05 2.14
N ASP A 30 -1.04 37.25 2.12
CA ASP A 30 -2.09 37.33 3.13
C ASP A 30 -1.83 36.24 4.16
N SER A 31 -0.98 36.59 5.11
CA SER A 31 -0.88 35.96 6.42
C SER A 31 -2.21 36.17 7.16
N ASN A 32 -3.10 35.17 7.13
CA ASN A 32 -4.05 34.83 8.20
C ASN A 32 -5.01 33.68 7.82
N SER A 33 -4.55 32.64 7.13
CA SER A 33 -5.13 31.32 7.34
C SER A 33 -4.19 30.59 8.27
N ALA A 34 -4.57 30.49 9.55
CA ALA A 34 -3.99 29.49 10.42
C ALA A 34 -4.11 28.15 9.68
N ASP A 35 -2.97 27.64 9.21
CA ASP A 35 -2.73 26.23 8.95
C ASP A 35 -2.95 25.52 10.29
N GLN A 36 -4.21 25.37 10.69
CA GLN A 36 -4.58 24.31 11.60
C GLN A 36 -4.43 23.04 10.78
N TYR A 37 -3.19 22.52 10.79
CA TYR A 37 -2.93 21.10 10.71
C TYR A 37 -3.84 20.48 11.78
N VAL A 38 -5.05 20.07 11.39
CA VAL A 38 -5.87 19.21 12.22
C VAL A 38 -5.11 17.89 12.18
N PRO A 39 -4.41 17.48 13.27
CA PRO A 39 -3.81 16.16 13.28
C PRO A 39 -4.94 15.18 12.97
N LEU A 40 -4.80 14.46 11.85
CA LEU A 40 -5.73 13.39 11.50
C LEU A 40 -5.81 12.47 12.72
N PRO A 41 -7.01 12.09 13.19
CA PRO A 41 -7.08 11.21 14.34
C PRO A 41 -6.32 9.94 13.99
N LEU A 42 -5.37 9.61 14.85
CA LEU A 42 -4.41 8.54 14.59
C LEU A 42 -5.09 7.16 14.65
N GLU A 43 -6.22 7.10 15.35
CA GLU A 43 -7.11 5.95 15.51
C GLU A 43 -8.39 6.18 14.70
N ILE A 44 -8.35 5.75 13.44
CA ILE A 44 -9.42 6.14 12.52
C ILE A 44 -10.66 5.27 12.68
N ASP A 45 -10.47 4.05 13.19
CA ASP A 45 -11.56 3.12 13.50
C ASP A 45 -12.43 3.59 14.68
N GLU A 46 -12.06 4.68 15.35
CA GLU A 46 -12.80 5.29 16.47
C GLU A 46 -13.37 6.67 16.10
N ILE A 47 -13.18 7.13 14.85
CA ILE A 47 -13.78 8.38 14.39
C ILE A 47 -15.27 8.17 14.16
N ASP A 48 -16.06 8.95 14.88
CA ASP A 48 -17.49 9.14 14.62
C ASP A 48 -17.68 9.76 13.23
N SER A 49 -18.11 8.95 12.26
CA SER A 49 -18.29 9.35 10.87
C SER A 49 -19.33 10.44 10.68
N SER A 50 -20.28 10.60 11.62
CA SER A 50 -21.31 11.66 11.56
C SER A 50 -20.71 13.07 11.70
N LYS A 51 -19.48 13.17 12.22
CA LYS A 51 -18.75 14.44 12.40
C LYS A 51 -17.82 14.76 11.23
N LEU A 52 -17.62 13.81 10.31
CA LEU A 52 -16.82 14.02 9.13
C LEU A 52 -17.64 14.71 8.05
N VAL A 53 -17.06 15.75 7.47
CA VAL A 53 -17.64 16.47 6.33
C VAL A 53 -16.66 16.32 5.16
N PRO A 54 -17.14 15.96 3.96
CA PRO A 54 -16.30 15.89 2.76
C PRO A 54 -15.46 17.16 2.59
N THR A 55 -14.18 17.00 2.22
CA THR A 55 -13.28 18.15 2.06
C THR A 55 -13.82 19.16 1.05
N GLU A 56 -14.46 18.69 -0.02
CA GLU A 56 -15.03 19.53 -1.09
C GLU A 56 -16.20 20.41 -0.64
N ASP A 57 -16.88 20.07 0.45
CA ASP A 57 -17.95 20.90 1.00
C ASP A 57 -17.39 22.08 1.82
N ARG A 58 -16.11 22.03 2.19
CA ARG A 58 -15.43 23.05 3.01
C ARG A 58 -14.40 23.86 2.23
N ARG A 59 -13.97 23.37 1.07
CA ARG A 59 -12.84 23.90 0.30
C ARG A 59 -13.14 23.84 -1.18
N ASN A 60 -12.57 24.76 -1.95
CA ASN A 60 -12.72 24.78 -3.40
C ASN A 60 -11.75 23.78 -4.06
N CYS A 61 -12.08 22.49 -3.99
CA CYS A 61 -11.30 21.43 -4.64
C CYS A 61 -11.61 21.37 -6.15
N LEU A 62 -10.66 20.89 -6.98
CA LEU A 62 -10.95 20.63 -8.39
C LEU A 62 -12.05 19.56 -8.51
N LYS A 63 -12.95 19.77 -9.47
CA LYS A 63 -14.03 18.83 -9.75
C LYS A 63 -13.46 17.50 -10.26
N THR A 64 -14.02 16.41 -9.75
CA THR A 64 -13.69 15.05 -10.20
C THR A 64 -14.80 14.54 -11.13
N PRO A 65 -14.50 14.19 -12.39
CA PRO A 65 -15.47 13.52 -13.24
C PRO A 65 -15.67 12.07 -12.79
N SER A 66 -16.85 11.50 -13.04
CA SER A 66 -17.14 10.09 -12.76
C SER A 66 -16.29 9.15 -13.63
N LEU A 67 -16.01 7.95 -13.11
CA LEU A 67 -15.37 6.84 -13.85
C LEU A 67 -16.09 6.51 -15.16
N GLU A 68 -17.42 6.64 -15.20
CA GLU A 68 -18.24 6.38 -16.39
C GLU A 68 -17.93 7.32 -17.56
N THR A 69 -17.31 8.47 -17.29
CA THR A 69 -16.93 9.44 -18.32
C THR A 69 -15.60 9.11 -19.01
N ALA A 70 -14.91 8.03 -18.58
CA ALA A 70 -13.67 7.60 -19.18
C ALA A 70 -13.88 7.27 -20.66
N GLY A 71 -12.97 7.77 -21.52
CA GLY A 71 -13.03 7.49 -22.95
C GLY A 71 -12.67 6.04 -23.28
N LYS A 72 -11.97 5.35 -22.38
CA LYS A 72 -11.71 3.90 -22.45
C LYS A 72 -11.70 3.31 -21.05
N HIS A 73 -12.25 2.11 -20.92
CA HIS A 73 -12.17 1.27 -19.74
C HIS A 73 -11.73 -0.14 -20.14
N SER A 74 -10.90 -0.77 -19.32
CA SER A 74 -10.52 -2.18 -19.46
C SER A 74 -10.49 -2.84 -18.10
N GLU A 75 -10.93 -4.09 -18.02
CA GLU A 75 -10.76 -4.95 -16.86
C GLU A 75 -10.31 -6.34 -17.31
N THR A 76 -9.41 -6.97 -16.55
CA THR A 76 -8.84 -8.27 -16.90
C THR A 76 -8.54 -9.06 -15.62
N PRO A 77 -8.77 -10.39 -15.60
CA PRO A 77 -8.41 -11.22 -14.46
C PRO A 77 -6.91 -11.15 -14.10
N MET A 78 -6.62 -11.17 -12.80
CA MET A 78 -5.27 -11.41 -12.28
C MET A 78 -5.04 -12.90 -12.02
N VAL A 79 -3.78 -13.31 -11.91
CA VAL A 79 -3.45 -14.66 -11.44
C VAL A 79 -3.86 -14.81 -9.96
N GLY A 80 -4.45 -15.95 -9.62
CA GLY A 80 -4.84 -16.31 -8.26
C GLY A 80 -6.20 -15.77 -7.83
N SER A 81 -6.37 -14.45 -7.76
CA SER A 81 -7.66 -13.83 -7.46
C SER A 81 -7.69 -12.35 -7.77
N GLY A 82 -8.85 -11.87 -8.21
CA GLY A 82 -9.07 -10.45 -8.49
C GLY A 82 -8.92 -10.06 -9.96
N VAL A 83 -8.99 -8.76 -10.19
CA VAL A 83 -8.93 -8.13 -11.51
C VAL A 83 -7.99 -6.94 -11.49
N TYR A 84 -7.49 -6.55 -12.65
CA TYR A 84 -6.81 -5.29 -12.85
C TYR A 84 -7.37 -4.57 -14.07
N GLY A 85 -7.27 -3.25 -14.08
CA GLY A 85 -7.90 -2.46 -15.12
C GLY A 85 -7.35 -1.04 -15.26
N THR A 86 -7.88 -0.34 -16.24
CA THR A 86 -7.55 1.06 -16.50
C THR A 86 -8.79 1.85 -16.92
N TYR A 87 -8.86 3.10 -16.47
CA TYR A 87 -9.75 4.13 -17.00
C TYR A 87 -8.89 5.24 -17.62
N ASP A 88 -9.15 5.57 -18.87
CA ASP A 88 -8.38 6.57 -19.63
C ASP A 88 -9.24 7.77 -20.04
N TRP A 89 -8.75 8.97 -19.74
CA TRP A 89 -9.32 10.23 -20.19
C TRP A 89 -8.36 10.98 -21.11
N ALA A 90 -8.94 11.63 -22.12
CA ALA A 90 -8.23 12.58 -22.96
C ALA A 90 -7.79 13.81 -22.16
N ALA A 91 -6.82 14.56 -22.72
CA ALA A 91 -6.35 15.81 -22.13
C ALA A 91 -7.51 16.79 -21.87
N GLY A 92 -7.46 17.48 -20.73
CA GLY A 92 -8.45 18.49 -20.32
C GLY A 92 -9.75 17.94 -19.75
N LYS A 93 -10.02 16.63 -19.83
CA LYS A 93 -11.30 16.04 -19.38
C LYS A 93 -11.42 15.87 -17.87
N THR A 94 -10.29 15.62 -17.20
CA THR A 94 -10.21 15.42 -15.75
C THR A 94 -9.63 16.63 -15.02
N ASN A 95 -8.70 17.35 -15.65
CA ASN A 95 -7.77 18.23 -14.96
C ASN A 95 -8.10 19.73 -15.13
N GLY A 96 -9.39 20.10 -15.07
CA GLY A 96 -9.81 21.50 -15.20
C GLY A 96 -9.35 22.18 -16.51
N GLY A 97 -9.34 21.44 -17.62
CA GLY A 97 -8.90 21.95 -18.93
C GLY A 97 -7.38 21.91 -19.18
N GLN A 98 -6.56 21.44 -18.22
CA GLN A 98 -5.12 21.28 -18.45
C GLN A 98 -4.80 20.24 -19.53
N ILE A 99 -3.68 20.43 -20.23
CA ILE A 99 -3.24 19.63 -21.39
C ILE A 99 -2.84 18.17 -21.09
N TRP A 100 -2.98 17.72 -19.84
CA TRP A 100 -2.54 16.40 -19.41
C TRP A 100 -3.63 15.35 -19.57
N LYS A 101 -3.28 14.22 -20.18
CA LYS A 101 -4.07 12.99 -20.12
C LYS A 101 -4.08 12.42 -18.70
N THR A 102 -5.08 11.63 -18.39
CA THR A 102 -5.17 10.89 -17.14
C THR A 102 -5.49 9.43 -17.44
N ARG A 103 -4.70 8.55 -16.84
CA ARG A 103 -4.99 7.14 -16.66
C ARG A 103 -5.14 6.89 -15.17
N LEU A 104 -6.23 6.26 -14.76
CA LEU A 104 -6.35 5.57 -13.48
C LEU A 104 -6.12 4.08 -13.75
N SER A 105 -5.06 3.51 -13.19
CA SER A 105 -4.83 2.06 -13.21
C SER A 105 -5.15 1.48 -11.83
N TYR A 106 -5.84 0.35 -11.79
CA TYR A 106 -6.21 -0.30 -10.54
C TYR A 106 -5.96 -1.81 -10.57
N SER A 107 -5.78 -2.39 -9.37
CA SER A 107 -5.92 -3.82 -9.11
C SER A 107 -6.88 -3.99 -7.94
N HIS A 108 -7.83 -4.92 -8.05
CA HIS A 108 -8.89 -5.19 -7.08
C HIS A 108 -8.89 -6.67 -6.72
N SER A 109 -8.89 -6.99 -5.44
CA SER A 109 -9.05 -8.35 -4.94
C SER A 109 -9.82 -8.36 -3.61
N ASN A 110 -9.93 -9.52 -2.96
CA ASN A 110 -10.61 -9.68 -1.68
C ASN A 110 -9.67 -10.28 -0.61
N LEU A 111 -9.70 -9.78 0.62
CA LEU A 111 -8.84 -10.19 1.74
C LEU A 111 -9.04 -11.66 2.19
N ALA A 112 -10.16 -12.29 1.82
CA ALA A 112 -10.33 -13.73 1.97
C ALA A 112 -9.39 -14.54 1.06
N GLN A 113 -8.94 -13.95 -0.05
CA GLN A 113 -8.11 -14.61 -1.08
C GLN A 113 -6.70 -14.04 -1.16
N VAL A 114 -6.48 -12.82 -0.68
CA VAL A 114 -5.17 -12.19 -0.63
C VAL A 114 -4.77 -11.74 0.77
N ARG A 115 -3.47 -11.66 0.99
CA ARG A 115 -2.86 -10.99 2.14
C ARG A 115 -2.08 -9.79 1.67
N ILE A 116 -2.21 -8.67 2.37
CA ILE A 116 -1.40 -7.47 2.12
C ILE A 116 -0.13 -7.53 2.94
N ALA A 117 1.01 -7.30 2.29
CA ALA A 117 2.32 -7.26 2.94
C ALA A 117 3.25 -6.24 2.27
N PRO A 118 4.16 -5.60 3.03
CA PRO A 118 5.24 -4.83 2.45
C PRO A 118 6.32 -5.74 1.87
N THR A 119 7.02 -5.27 0.85
CA THR A 119 8.28 -5.83 0.34
C THR A 119 9.31 -4.72 0.28
N PHE A 120 10.55 -5.01 0.66
CA PHE A 120 11.58 -3.99 0.73
C PHE A 120 12.97 -4.48 0.33
N THR A 121 13.80 -3.50 -0.06
CA THR A 121 15.25 -3.66 -0.04
C THR A 121 15.78 -3.54 1.38
N LYS A 122 17.07 -3.83 1.59
CA LYS A 122 17.71 -3.49 2.87
C LYS A 122 17.41 -2.03 3.27
N ILE A 123 17.15 -1.81 4.56
CA ILE A 123 16.77 -0.52 5.14
C ILE A 123 17.85 0.51 4.85
N GLY A 124 17.49 1.63 4.24
CA GLY A 124 18.43 2.67 3.79
C GLY A 124 18.99 2.46 2.38
N ASN A 125 18.48 1.48 1.63
CA ASN A 125 18.77 1.28 0.20
C ASN A 125 17.49 1.45 -0.65
N VAL A 126 17.66 1.42 -1.97
CA VAL A 126 16.55 1.43 -2.95
C VAL A 126 16.74 0.35 -3.98
N GLY A 127 15.64 -0.12 -4.59
CA GLY A 127 15.66 -1.20 -5.56
C GLY A 127 14.65 -1.04 -6.69
N ASN A 128 14.86 -1.81 -7.75
CA ASN A 128 13.92 -1.87 -8.86
C ASN A 128 12.60 -2.50 -8.40
N GLN A 129 11.49 -1.82 -8.69
CA GLN A 129 10.15 -2.18 -8.23
C GLN A 129 9.67 -3.54 -8.78
N ALA A 130 9.94 -3.86 -10.05
CA ALA A 130 9.60 -5.17 -10.60
C ALA A 130 10.37 -6.30 -9.90
N LYS A 131 11.61 -6.07 -9.46
CA LYS A 131 12.36 -7.04 -8.65
C LYS A 131 11.77 -7.19 -7.25
N LEU A 132 11.28 -6.11 -6.64
CA LEU A 132 10.58 -6.17 -5.34
C LEU A 132 9.27 -6.97 -5.42
N ALA A 133 8.48 -6.77 -6.48
CA ALA A 133 7.28 -7.55 -6.74
C ALA A 133 7.60 -9.05 -6.91
N LYS A 134 8.60 -9.36 -7.75
CA LYS A 134 9.09 -10.73 -8.00
C LYS A 134 9.61 -11.43 -6.75
N LYS A 135 10.31 -10.69 -5.87
CA LYS A 135 10.95 -11.23 -4.65
C LYS A 135 9.96 -12.00 -3.77
N VAL A 136 8.71 -11.54 -3.70
CA VAL A 136 7.66 -12.11 -2.84
C VAL A 136 6.54 -12.78 -3.63
N ASN A 137 6.73 -12.99 -4.94
CA ASN A 137 5.71 -13.52 -5.84
C ASN A 137 4.35 -12.78 -5.73
N ALA A 138 4.40 -11.45 -5.66
CA ALA A 138 3.19 -10.63 -5.55
C ALA A 138 2.30 -10.77 -6.78
N ILE A 139 0.99 -10.95 -6.60
CA ILE A 139 0.00 -10.93 -7.69
C ILE A 139 -0.33 -9.52 -8.16
N ALA A 140 -0.26 -8.56 -7.23
CA ALA A 140 -0.30 -7.12 -7.53
C ALA A 140 0.70 -6.39 -6.62
N TYR A 141 1.27 -5.31 -7.15
CA TYR A 141 2.30 -4.52 -6.49
C TYR A 141 2.11 -3.04 -6.82
N VAL A 142 2.29 -2.18 -5.82
CA VAL A 142 2.53 -0.75 -5.96
C VAL A 142 3.70 -0.32 -5.08
N ASN A 143 4.32 0.84 -5.34
CA ASN A 143 5.29 1.40 -4.40
C ASN A 143 4.62 1.78 -3.06
N GLY A 144 5.42 1.82 -1.98
CA GLY A 144 4.90 2.00 -0.62
C GLY A 144 5.05 3.41 -0.06
N ASP A 145 5.52 3.46 1.19
CA ASP A 145 5.63 4.69 1.98
C ASP A 145 6.62 5.71 1.40
N PHE A 146 6.50 6.95 1.88
CA PHE A 146 7.42 8.03 1.63
C PHE A 146 8.78 7.76 2.26
N PHE A 147 9.82 8.34 1.68
CA PHE A 147 11.18 8.12 2.11
C PHE A 147 12.08 9.33 1.87
N HIS A 148 13.23 9.35 2.55
CA HIS A 148 14.26 10.37 2.38
C HIS A 148 14.97 10.22 1.02
N LEU A 149 14.28 10.62 -0.06
CA LEU A 149 14.78 10.59 -1.43
C LEU A 149 16.02 11.48 -1.57
N ARG A 150 17.07 10.95 -2.21
CA ARG A 150 18.40 11.60 -2.34
C ARG A 150 19.08 11.87 -0.99
N GLY A 151 18.61 11.24 0.09
CA GLY A 151 19.22 11.28 1.41
C GLY A 151 19.52 9.87 1.90
N THR A 152 18.94 9.51 3.04
CA THR A 152 19.22 8.23 3.70
C THR A 152 18.45 7.05 3.12
N ASN A 153 17.47 7.29 2.25
CA ASN A 153 16.50 6.30 1.75
C ASN A 153 15.76 5.53 2.86
N LEU A 154 15.72 6.08 4.07
CA LEU A 154 14.89 5.55 5.14
C LEU A 154 13.44 5.96 4.90
N LEU A 155 12.52 5.06 5.24
CA LEU A 155 11.08 5.33 5.23
C LEU A 155 10.70 6.29 6.35
N TYR A 156 9.56 6.94 6.20
CA TYR A 156 9.05 7.87 7.21
C TYR A 156 8.36 7.14 8.36
N SER A 157 7.66 6.06 8.06
CA SER A 157 6.97 5.27 9.07
C SER A 157 7.72 3.98 9.45
N ALA A 158 7.45 3.53 10.67
CA ALA A 158 7.91 2.24 11.16
C ALA A 158 7.27 1.09 10.36
N MET A 159 7.90 -0.09 10.46
CA MET A 159 7.49 -1.27 9.70
C MET A 159 7.51 -2.53 10.55
N VAL A 160 6.49 -3.35 10.30
CA VAL A 160 6.44 -4.75 10.74
C VAL A 160 6.43 -5.63 9.49
N GLU A 161 7.26 -6.66 9.47
CA GLU A 161 7.35 -7.68 8.41
C GLU A 161 7.20 -9.05 9.04
N GLU A 162 6.13 -9.79 8.72
CA GLU A 162 5.91 -11.14 9.22
C GLU A 162 6.05 -11.26 10.75
N ASN A 163 5.43 -10.33 11.48
CA ASN A 163 5.48 -10.17 12.93
C ASN A 163 6.83 -9.67 13.50
N ASP A 164 7.83 -9.39 12.68
CA ASP A 164 9.11 -8.81 13.10
C ASP A 164 9.08 -7.29 12.97
N PHE A 165 9.49 -6.57 14.02
CA PHE A 165 9.56 -5.11 14.00
C PHE A 165 10.89 -4.64 13.40
N VAL A 166 10.89 -4.38 12.10
CA VAL A 166 12.11 -4.33 11.28
C VAL A 166 12.73 -2.94 11.16
N TYR A 167 11.94 -1.90 11.36
CA TYR A 167 12.37 -0.51 11.24
C TYR A 167 11.46 0.38 12.07
N SER A 168 12.05 1.34 12.75
CA SER A 168 11.30 2.41 13.42
C SER A 168 12.18 3.64 13.57
N PRO A 169 11.68 4.84 13.22
CA PRO A 169 12.24 6.06 13.75
C PRO A 169 12.04 6.15 15.28
N VAL A 170 12.67 7.17 15.89
CA VAL A 170 12.53 7.43 17.33
C VAL A 170 11.14 7.89 17.71
N GLU A 171 10.57 8.76 16.89
CA GLU A 171 9.23 9.29 17.11
C GLU A 171 8.17 8.27 16.68
N PRO A 172 7.01 8.24 17.35
CA PRO A 172 5.86 7.48 16.87
C PRO A 172 5.53 7.85 15.43
N SER A 173 5.06 6.87 14.66
CA SER A 173 4.69 7.09 13.28
C SER A 173 3.33 6.46 12.96
N PRO A 174 2.51 7.11 12.13
CA PRO A 174 1.23 6.55 11.72
C PRO A 174 1.45 5.40 10.72
N ILE A 175 0.72 4.31 10.92
CA ILE A 175 0.78 3.11 10.09
C ILE A 175 -0.60 2.59 9.72
N VAL A 176 -0.65 1.80 8.64
CA VAL A 176 -1.64 0.76 8.44
C VAL A 176 -1.04 -0.54 8.97
N GLY A 177 -1.63 -1.07 10.04
CA GLY A 177 -1.36 -2.37 10.59
C GLY A 177 -2.22 -3.43 9.92
N VAL A 178 -1.64 -4.60 9.69
CA VAL A 178 -2.28 -5.78 9.12
C VAL A 178 -2.39 -6.80 10.23
N VAL A 179 -3.61 -7.10 10.66
CA VAL A 179 -3.90 -8.13 11.68
C VAL A 179 -4.52 -9.33 10.98
N GLU A 180 -3.95 -10.52 11.17
CA GLU A 180 -4.58 -11.76 10.68
C GLU A 180 -5.69 -12.21 11.63
N THR A 181 -6.84 -12.57 11.08
CA THR A 181 -7.98 -13.10 11.83
C THR A 181 -8.54 -14.33 11.12
N ALA A 182 -9.35 -15.12 11.82
CA ALA A 182 -10.12 -16.18 11.18
C ALA A 182 -11.09 -15.58 10.15
N ALA A 183 -11.17 -16.18 8.98
CA ALA A 183 -12.19 -15.82 7.99
C ALA A 183 -13.55 -16.39 8.40
N ASN A 184 -14.62 -15.85 7.81
CA ASN A 184 -15.98 -16.33 8.03
C ASN A 184 -16.74 -16.42 6.70
N GLU A 185 -17.90 -17.08 6.72
CA GLU A 185 -18.65 -17.36 5.50
C GLU A 185 -19.22 -16.10 4.82
N HIS A 186 -19.45 -15.00 5.55
CA HIS A 186 -19.93 -13.75 4.96
C HIS A 186 -18.86 -13.08 4.08
N THR A 187 -17.59 -13.21 4.48
CA THR A 187 -16.44 -12.61 3.78
C THR A 187 -15.75 -13.58 2.83
N GLY A 188 -16.09 -14.87 2.91
CA GLY A 188 -15.54 -15.94 2.09
C GLY A 188 -14.47 -16.75 2.80
N LEU A 189 -14.39 -18.05 2.47
CA LEU A 189 -13.40 -18.99 2.99
C LEU A 189 -12.56 -19.53 1.83
N GLN A 190 -11.32 -19.07 1.71
CA GLN A 190 -10.33 -19.64 0.78
C GLN A 190 -9.63 -20.85 1.44
N GLY A 191 -9.46 -21.94 0.69
CA GLY A 191 -8.68 -23.09 1.14
C GLY A 191 -9.20 -24.43 0.65
N ILE A 192 -8.62 -25.51 1.19
CA ILE A 192 -8.96 -26.88 0.80
C ILE A 192 -10.44 -27.13 1.09
N SER A 193 -11.19 -27.44 0.03
CA SER A 193 -12.61 -27.76 0.07
C SER A 193 -12.99 -28.70 -1.07
N HIS A 194 -14.08 -29.44 -0.89
CA HIS A 194 -14.57 -30.36 -1.92
C HIS A 194 -16.06 -30.69 -1.74
N ILE A 195 -16.68 -31.09 -2.84
CA ILE A 195 -17.98 -31.75 -2.87
C ILE A 195 -17.71 -33.25 -2.84
N SER A 196 -18.36 -33.97 -1.92
CA SER A 196 -18.37 -35.43 -1.85
C SER A 196 -19.67 -35.93 -2.46
N SER A 197 -19.58 -36.82 -3.45
CA SER A 197 -20.75 -37.47 -4.06
C SER A 197 -20.37 -38.86 -4.54
N ASN A 198 -21.17 -39.88 -4.22
CA ASN A 198 -20.95 -41.26 -4.66
C ASN A 198 -19.50 -41.77 -4.40
N GLY A 199 -18.93 -41.41 -3.24
CA GLY A 199 -17.56 -41.76 -2.86
C GLY A 199 -16.45 -41.00 -3.61
N LYS A 200 -16.79 -40.09 -4.53
CA LYS A 200 -15.86 -39.24 -5.28
C LYS A 200 -15.78 -37.84 -4.68
N LYS A 201 -14.60 -37.21 -4.83
CA LYS A 201 -14.35 -35.83 -4.40
C LYS A 201 -14.15 -34.92 -5.60
N ILE A 202 -14.93 -33.84 -5.64
CA ILE A 202 -14.81 -32.77 -6.63
C ILE A 202 -14.21 -31.56 -5.92
N LEU A 203 -12.96 -31.21 -6.26
CA LEU A 203 -12.27 -30.09 -5.62
C LEU A 203 -12.94 -28.75 -5.96
N THR A 204 -13.12 -27.94 -4.93
CA THR A 204 -13.61 -26.55 -5.02
C THR A 204 -12.52 -25.58 -4.56
N GLN A 205 -12.58 -24.33 -5.01
CA GLN A 205 -11.63 -23.28 -4.63
C GLN A 205 -11.87 -22.77 -3.20
N GLY A 206 -13.12 -22.76 -2.76
CA GLY A 206 -13.53 -22.26 -1.46
C GLY A 206 -15.04 -22.01 -1.39
N LEU A 207 -15.46 -21.37 -0.30
CA LEU A 207 -16.85 -21.02 -0.02
C LEU A 207 -17.04 -19.50 -0.08
N ASN A 208 -18.10 -19.05 -0.75
CA ASN A 208 -18.54 -17.65 -0.84
C ASN A 208 -17.48 -16.67 -1.36
N LEU A 209 -16.54 -17.16 -2.19
CA LEU A 209 -15.49 -16.34 -2.77
C LEU A 209 -16.05 -15.38 -3.82
N GLN A 210 -15.48 -14.17 -3.87
CA GLN A 210 -15.85 -13.15 -4.85
C GLN A 210 -15.22 -13.41 -6.21
N PHE A 211 -13.96 -13.85 -6.22
CA PHE A 211 -13.23 -14.17 -7.44
C PHE A 211 -12.99 -15.67 -7.55
N LEU A 212 -13.16 -16.20 -8.76
CA LEU A 212 -12.81 -17.58 -9.08
C LEU A 212 -11.62 -17.61 -10.05
N GLU A 213 -10.68 -18.51 -9.79
CA GLU A 213 -9.61 -18.80 -10.74
C GLU A 213 -10.18 -19.38 -12.04
N PRO A 214 -9.53 -19.16 -13.18
CA PRO A 214 -9.90 -19.83 -14.42
C PRO A 214 -9.96 -21.36 -14.20
N ASN A 215 -11.07 -21.97 -14.60
CA ASN A 215 -11.28 -23.42 -14.48
C ASN A 215 -11.37 -23.96 -13.05
N SER A 216 -11.85 -23.15 -12.10
CA SER A 216 -12.18 -23.58 -10.74
C SER A 216 -13.69 -23.81 -10.53
N ILE A 217 -14.03 -24.44 -9.41
CA ILE A 217 -15.41 -24.62 -8.94
C ILE A 217 -15.57 -23.80 -7.65
N GLY A 218 -16.56 -22.93 -7.61
CA GLY A 218 -16.95 -22.18 -6.41
C GLY A 218 -18.13 -22.83 -5.70
N ALA A 219 -18.18 -22.71 -4.37
CA ALA A 219 -19.34 -23.08 -3.56
C ALA A 219 -19.94 -21.83 -2.90
N TYR A 220 -21.27 -21.76 -2.84
CA TYR A 220 -22.03 -20.62 -2.33
C TYR A 220 -23.15 -21.09 -1.43
N ASN A 221 -23.31 -20.44 -0.27
CA ASN A 221 -24.41 -20.70 0.66
C ASN A 221 -25.14 -19.42 1.03
N SER A 222 -26.06 -19.52 2.01
CA SER A 222 -26.94 -18.42 2.41
C SER A 222 -26.29 -17.21 3.06
N TYR A 223 -25.00 -17.27 3.41
CA TYR A 223 -24.28 -16.12 3.94
C TYR A 223 -23.69 -15.20 2.86
N LYS A 224 -23.70 -15.61 1.58
CA LYS A 224 -23.22 -14.76 0.48
C LYS A 224 -24.33 -13.85 -0.03
N THR A 225 -24.03 -12.58 -0.19
CA THR A 225 -24.91 -11.60 -0.85
C THR A 225 -24.82 -11.70 -2.37
N ASN A 226 -25.76 -11.09 -3.08
CA ASN A 226 -25.74 -10.99 -4.55
C ASN A 226 -24.64 -10.03 -5.09
N VAL A 227 -23.83 -9.43 -4.21
CA VAL A 227 -22.79 -8.46 -4.60
C VAL A 227 -21.49 -9.21 -4.91
N GLY A 228 -20.91 -8.91 -6.09
CA GLY A 228 -19.63 -9.47 -6.51
C GLY A 228 -19.67 -10.98 -6.69
N LEU A 229 -20.66 -11.47 -7.44
CA LEU A 229 -20.68 -12.87 -7.88
C LEU A 229 -19.76 -13.04 -9.10
N PRO A 230 -19.02 -14.16 -9.19
CA PRO A 230 -18.11 -14.39 -10.32
C PRO A 230 -18.87 -14.67 -11.61
N SER A 231 -18.21 -14.42 -12.74
CA SER A 231 -18.68 -14.90 -14.05
C SER A 231 -18.58 -16.43 -14.14
N ILE A 232 -19.65 -17.07 -14.58
CA ILE A 232 -19.79 -18.53 -14.61
C ILE A 232 -20.45 -19.01 -15.91
N SER A 233 -20.43 -20.33 -16.16
CA SER A 233 -21.12 -20.94 -17.31
C SER A 233 -21.90 -22.22 -16.95
N TYR A 234 -21.85 -22.66 -15.69
CA TYR A 234 -22.58 -23.84 -15.22
C TYR A 234 -22.90 -23.72 -13.73
N VAL A 235 -24.08 -24.20 -13.33
CA VAL A 235 -24.61 -24.11 -11.97
C VAL A 235 -25.25 -25.43 -11.56
N VAL A 236 -24.95 -25.86 -10.33
CA VAL A 236 -25.59 -26.97 -9.62
C VAL A 236 -26.21 -26.42 -8.34
N THR A 237 -27.50 -26.64 -8.14
CA THR A 237 -28.23 -26.25 -6.92
C THR A 237 -28.49 -27.48 -6.08
N VAL A 238 -28.29 -27.34 -4.77
CA VAL A 238 -28.40 -28.41 -3.79
C VAL A 238 -29.28 -27.93 -2.65
N SER A 239 -30.25 -28.76 -2.27
CA SER A 239 -31.06 -28.55 -1.07
C SER A 239 -31.10 -29.83 -0.25
N ASP A 240 -30.95 -29.72 1.07
CA ASP A 240 -30.90 -30.84 2.01
C ASP A 240 -29.92 -31.97 1.59
N GLY A 241 -28.78 -31.59 1.02
CA GLY A 241 -27.75 -32.54 0.57
C GLY A 241 -28.12 -33.33 -0.70
N VAL A 242 -29.13 -32.89 -1.45
CA VAL A 242 -29.55 -33.49 -2.72
C VAL A 242 -29.51 -32.46 -3.84
N VAL A 243 -29.00 -32.84 -5.00
CA VAL A 243 -28.98 -31.98 -6.19
C VAL A 243 -30.41 -31.80 -6.72
N THR A 244 -30.87 -30.54 -6.76
CA THR A 244 -32.20 -30.17 -7.27
C THR A 244 -32.13 -29.58 -8.68
N SER A 245 -30.97 -29.09 -9.11
CA SER A 245 -30.76 -28.56 -10.46
C SER A 245 -29.30 -28.71 -10.89
N SER A 246 -29.07 -28.96 -12.18
CA SER A 246 -27.74 -29.01 -12.80
C SER A 246 -27.87 -28.55 -14.25
N LYS A 247 -27.38 -27.35 -14.57
CA LYS A 247 -27.60 -26.73 -15.89
C LYS A 247 -26.52 -25.73 -16.30
N SER A 248 -26.36 -25.57 -17.60
CA SER A 248 -25.61 -24.46 -18.20
C SER A 248 -26.39 -23.15 -18.06
N THR A 249 -25.76 -22.16 -17.46
CA THR A 249 -26.31 -20.80 -17.26
C THR A 249 -25.16 -19.85 -16.97
N THR A 250 -25.33 -18.58 -17.29
CA THR A 250 -24.36 -17.51 -16.98
C THR A 250 -24.72 -16.70 -15.73
N ASP A 251 -25.83 -17.03 -15.08
CA ASP A 251 -26.35 -16.34 -13.90
C ASP A 251 -26.72 -17.34 -12.79
N PHE A 252 -26.57 -16.89 -11.54
CA PHE A 252 -26.98 -17.61 -10.34
C PHE A 252 -27.21 -16.64 -9.17
N LYS A 253 -27.96 -17.10 -8.17
CA LYS A 253 -28.07 -16.44 -6.87
C LYS A 253 -27.60 -17.40 -5.78
N PRO A 254 -26.91 -16.92 -4.73
CA PRO A 254 -26.72 -17.70 -3.52
C PRO A 254 -28.07 -18.18 -2.95
N PRO A 255 -28.12 -19.36 -2.33
CA PRO A 255 -29.35 -19.86 -1.75
C PRO A 255 -29.78 -19.01 -0.54
N THR A 256 -31.04 -19.09 -0.12
CA THR A 256 -31.53 -18.35 1.07
C THR A 256 -31.62 -19.22 2.31
N ASN A 257 -31.82 -20.53 2.16
CA ASN A 257 -32.02 -21.43 3.29
C ASN A 257 -30.67 -21.88 3.87
N PRO A 258 -30.53 -21.93 5.20
CA PRO A 258 -29.37 -22.57 5.84
C PRO A 258 -29.24 -24.04 5.41
N GLY A 259 -28.03 -24.45 5.03
CA GLY A 259 -27.74 -25.83 4.61
C GLY A 259 -27.80 -26.07 3.09
N ASP A 260 -28.49 -25.20 2.34
CA ASP A 260 -28.50 -25.23 0.88
C ASP A 260 -27.17 -24.71 0.30
N TYR A 261 -26.81 -25.24 -0.87
CA TYR A 261 -25.63 -24.83 -1.60
C TYR A 261 -25.92 -24.57 -3.08
N VAL A 262 -25.17 -23.65 -3.66
CA VAL A 262 -25.02 -23.48 -5.10
C VAL A 262 -23.55 -23.67 -5.45
N PHE A 263 -23.26 -24.63 -6.32
CA PHE A 263 -21.94 -24.83 -6.90
C PHE A 263 -21.90 -24.26 -8.31
N VAL A 264 -20.81 -23.58 -8.65
CA VAL A 264 -20.69 -22.92 -9.95
C VAL A 264 -19.34 -23.22 -10.57
N ALA A 265 -19.28 -23.22 -11.90
CA ALA A 265 -18.05 -23.43 -12.65
C ALA A 265 -18.01 -22.60 -13.92
N ALA A 266 -16.80 -22.35 -14.40
CA ALA A 266 -16.51 -21.79 -15.71
C ALA A 266 -15.38 -22.57 -16.39
N GLY A 267 -15.27 -22.45 -17.71
CA GLY A 267 -14.20 -23.09 -18.49
C GLY A 267 -14.17 -24.61 -18.33
N SER A 268 -12.99 -25.20 -18.23
CA SER A 268 -12.85 -26.66 -18.15
C SER A 268 -13.32 -27.27 -16.82
N ALA A 269 -13.62 -26.46 -15.79
CA ALA A 269 -14.25 -26.97 -14.56
C ALA A 269 -15.69 -27.46 -14.78
N VAL A 270 -16.36 -27.03 -15.85
CA VAL A 270 -17.73 -27.45 -16.16
C VAL A 270 -17.83 -28.96 -16.31
N GLU A 271 -16.85 -29.61 -16.95
CA GLU A 271 -16.82 -31.07 -17.10
C GLU A 271 -16.77 -31.79 -15.75
N ARG A 272 -16.05 -31.23 -14.78
CA ARG A 272 -15.95 -31.79 -13.42
C ARG A 272 -17.22 -31.57 -12.61
N LEU A 273 -17.89 -30.43 -12.78
CA LEU A 273 -19.10 -30.10 -12.01
C LEU A 273 -20.36 -30.77 -12.58
N SER A 274 -20.47 -30.84 -13.91
CA SER A 274 -21.64 -31.38 -14.62
C SER A 274 -21.86 -32.89 -14.44
N VAL A 275 -20.94 -33.59 -13.77
CA VAL A 275 -21.14 -34.98 -13.35
C VAL A 275 -22.25 -35.12 -12.32
N LEU A 276 -22.53 -34.07 -11.54
CA LEU A 276 -23.61 -34.03 -10.56
C LEU A 276 -24.95 -33.89 -11.28
N LYS A 277 -25.83 -34.89 -11.10
CA LYS A 277 -27.16 -34.98 -11.68
C LYS A 277 -28.23 -34.75 -10.62
N VAL A 278 -29.43 -34.38 -11.07
CA VAL A 278 -30.59 -34.28 -10.18
C VAL A 278 -30.77 -35.61 -9.45
N ASP A 279 -31.13 -35.54 -8.17
CA ASP A 279 -31.26 -36.65 -7.23
C ASP A 279 -29.95 -37.26 -6.71
N ASP A 280 -28.77 -36.77 -7.14
CA ASP A 280 -27.50 -37.16 -6.51
C ASP A 280 -27.42 -36.64 -5.07
N SER A 281 -27.01 -37.50 -4.14
CA SER A 281 -26.63 -37.09 -2.80
C SER A 281 -25.24 -36.47 -2.80
N VAL A 282 -25.10 -35.33 -2.11
CA VAL A 282 -23.89 -34.54 -2.03
C VAL A 282 -23.65 -34.00 -0.62
N GLU A 283 -22.39 -33.96 -0.22
CA GLU A 283 -21.94 -33.30 1.00
C GLU A 283 -20.86 -32.28 0.64
N TYR A 284 -20.95 -31.06 1.16
CA TYR A 284 -19.90 -30.06 0.99
C TYR A 284 -18.98 -29.98 2.21
N VAL A 285 -17.69 -30.20 1.99
CA VAL A 285 -16.66 -30.02 3.01
C VAL A 285 -15.99 -28.66 2.80
N LYS A 286 -16.37 -27.69 3.64
CA LYS A 286 -15.85 -26.32 3.63
C LYS A 286 -14.45 -26.19 4.25
N PRO A 287 -13.69 -25.11 3.95
CA PRO A 287 -12.41 -24.86 4.61
C PRO A 287 -12.56 -24.60 6.11
N VAL A 288 -11.67 -25.15 6.94
CA VAL A 288 -11.73 -25.05 8.43
C VAL A 288 -10.66 -24.16 9.07
N LYS A 289 -9.65 -23.71 8.30
CA LYS A 289 -8.53 -22.86 8.77
C LYS A 289 -8.33 -21.62 7.89
N ALA A 290 -9.39 -21.18 7.22
CA ALA A 290 -9.33 -19.99 6.37
C ALA A 290 -9.02 -18.74 7.20
N LYS A 291 -8.16 -17.88 6.65
CA LYS A 291 -7.73 -16.63 7.28
C LYS A 291 -8.14 -15.45 6.42
N THR A 292 -8.39 -14.32 7.08
CA THR A 292 -8.54 -13.01 6.44
C THR A 292 -7.67 -11.99 7.17
N THR A 293 -7.75 -10.73 6.75
CA THR A 293 -7.03 -9.62 7.33
C THR A 293 -7.99 -8.53 7.77
N LYS A 294 -7.71 -7.93 8.91
CA LYS A 294 -8.24 -6.62 9.30
C LYS A 294 -7.13 -5.57 9.19
N PHE A 295 -7.45 -4.42 8.60
CA PHE A 295 -6.58 -3.25 8.68
C PHE A 295 -6.87 -2.46 9.95
N LEU A 296 -5.80 -1.95 10.55
CA LEU A 296 -5.82 -1.04 11.69
C LEU A 296 -5.08 0.22 11.30
N ARG A 297 -5.65 1.40 11.52
CA ARG A 297 -4.89 2.66 11.44
C ARG A 297 -4.63 3.16 12.85
N THR A 298 -3.35 3.26 13.20
CA THR A 298 -2.87 3.57 14.55
C THR A 298 -1.48 4.22 14.46
N GLU A 299 -0.98 4.73 15.58
CA GLU A 299 0.43 5.04 15.75
C GLU A 299 1.19 3.87 16.35
N ILE A 300 2.39 3.65 15.83
CA ILE A 300 3.33 2.67 16.35
C ILE A 300 4.58 3.38 16.87
N SER A 301 5.06 2.93 18.02
CA SER A 301 6.29 3.41 18.65
C SER A 301 7.16 2.24 19.12
N PRO A 302 8.48 2.40 19.20
CA PRO A 302 9.35 1.37 19.74
C PRO A 302 9.18 1.27 21.26
N SER A 303 8.96 0.05 21.74
CA SER A 303 8.79 -0.27 23.18
C SER A 303 9.79 -1.30 23.68
N GLY A 304 10.72 -1.73 22.83
CA GLY A 304 11.69 -2.77 23.15
C GLY A 304 12.62 -2.41 24.31
N THR A 305 13.23 -3.43 24.91
CA THR A 305 14.16 -3.28 26.03
C THR A 305 15.41 -4.14 25.87
N VAL A 306 16.50 -3.68 26.49
CA VAL A 306 17.72 -4.47 26.67
C VAL A 306 17.92 -4.67 28.15
N THR A 307 17.87 -5.92 28.60
CA THR A 307 18.09 -6.31 30.00
C THR A 307 19.48 -6.94 30.14
N LEU A 308 20.25 -6.39 31.08
CA LEU A 308 21.63 -6.75 31.39
C LEU A 308 21.65 -7.95 32.36
N PRO A 309 22.78 -8.70 32.46
CA PRO A 309 22.88 -9.83 33.40
C PRO A 309 22.64 -9.48 34.87
N ASN A 310 22.84 -8.22 35.25
CA ASN A 310 22.62 -7.71 36.60
C ASN A 310 21.17 -7.23 36.85
N GLY A 311 20.25 -7.48 35.91
CA GLY A 311 18.84 -7.09 36.01
C GLY A 311 18.55 -5.62 35.68
N LYS A 312 19.55 -4.78 35.44
CA LYS A 312 19.31 -3.42 34.94
C LYS A 312 18.85 -3.46 33.49
N SER A 313 18.02 -2.50 33.08
CA SER A 313 17.55 -2.42 31.70
C SER A 313 17.57 -0.99 31.15
N PHE A 314 17.58 -0.88 29.82
CA PHE A 314 17.36 0.38 29.10
C PHE A 314 16.56 0.14 27.83
N SER A 315 15.84 1.17 27.36
CA SER A 315 14.92 1.05 26.22
C SER A 315 15.65 1.00 24.88
N ILE A 316 15.08 0.26 23.94
CA ILE A 316 15.34 0.38 22.50
C ILE A 316 14.46 1.53 22.00
N ARG A 317 15.09 2.56 21.45
CA ARG A 317 14.44 3.81 21.04
C ARG A 317 14.21 3.92 19.54
N ALA A 318 14.87 3.09 18.74
CA ALA A 318 14.69 3.02 17.29
C ALA A 318 15.27 1.70 16.77
N ILE A 319 14.79 1.27 15.60
CA ILE A 319 15.22 0.04 14.96
C ILE A 319 15.69 0.37 13.54
N ASN A 320 16.92 -0.01 13.20
CA ASN A 320 17.55 0.21 11.90
C ASN A 320 17.55 1.68 11.39
N ASP A 321 17.22 2.64 12.24
CA ASP A 321 17.31 4.06 11.93
C ASP A 321 18.73 4.58 12.19
N ARG A 322 19.51 4.67 11.12
CA ARG A 322 20.88 5.23 11.17
C ARG A 322 20.91 6.76 11.28
N THR A 323 19.77 7.44 11.33
CA THR A 323 19.67 8.89 11.59
C THR A 323 19.31 9.21 13.03
N ALA A 324 18.85 8.21 13.80
CA ALA A 324 18.52 8.38 15.20
C ALA A 324 19.72 8.89 16.02
N ASN A 325 19.53 10.04 16.67
CA ASN A 325 20.48 10.64 17.60
C ASN A 325 19.84 10.72 19.00
N ILE A 326 20.02 9.66 19.78
CA ILE A 326 19.38 9.51 21.09
C ILE A 326 20.38 9.75 22.23
N THR A 327 19.86 10.26 23.35
CA THR A 327 20.66 10.53 24.56
C THR A 327 20.57 9.40 25.59
N VAL A 328 19.40 8.75 25.69
CA VAL A 328 19.07 7.63 26.60
C VAL A 328 18.66 6.41 25.78
N GLY A 329 19.02 5.22 26.22
CA GLY A 329 18.66 3.95 25.58
C GLY A 329 19.60 3.57 24.43
N ALA A 330 19.11 2.75 23.51
CA ALA A 330 19.86 2.30 22.34
C ALA A 330 19.05 2.32 21.05
N VAL A 331 19.76 2.38 19.92
CA VAL A 331 19.24 2.02 18.60
C VAL A 331 19.65 0.59 18.32
N LEU A 332 18.67 -0.27 18.03
CA LEU A 332 18.90 -1.66 17.63
C LEU A 332 19.10 -1.73 16.12
N PHE A 333 20.22 -2.30 15.69
CA PHE A 333 20.51 -2.58 14.29
C PHE A 333 20.61 -4.08 14.03
N THR A 334 20.02 -4.51 12.92
CA THR A 334 20.02 -5.91 12.45
C THR A 334 20.62 -5.99 11.04
N SER A 335 20.76 -7.20 10.52
CA SER A 335 21.26 -7.46 9.16
C SER A 335 20.39 -6.89 8.03
N LYS A 336 19.18 -6.40 8.37
CA LYS A 336 18.26 -5.71 7.45
C LYS A 336 18.77 -4.31 7.08
N LEU A 337 19.69 -3.70 7.83
CA LEU A 337 20.28 -2.38 7.53
C LEU A 337 21.24 -2.40 6.32
N TYR A 338 21.30 -1.27 5.61
CA TYR A 338 22.35 -0.93 4.64
C TYR A 338 22.90 0.51 4.80
N PRO A 339 24.23 0.72 4.61
CA PRO A 339 25.30 -0.28 4.60
C PRO A 339 25.81 -0.57 6.02
N THR A 340 25.78 0.43 6.90
CA THR A 340 26.40 0.39 8.24
C THR A 340 25.57 1.19 9.24
N THR A 341 25.73 0.86 10.52
CA THR A 341 25.15 1.58 11.66
C THR A 341 25.69 3.01 11.75
N SER A 342 24.90 3.91 12.34
CA SER A 342 25.45 5.14 12.93
C SER A 342 26.33 4.78 14.13
N LYS A 343 27.04 5.75 14.71
CA LYS A 343 27.78 5.57 15.96
C LYS A 343 27.19 6.49 17.03
N LEU A 344 26.99 5.96 18.23
CA LEU A 344 26.62 6.75 19.41
C LEU A 344 27.77 6.73 20.43
N SER A 345 27.50 6.67 21.73
CA SER A 345 28.54 6.80 22.76
C SER A 345 29.24 5.48 23.11
N ALA A 346 28.56 4.35 22.92
CA ALA A 346 29.14 3.01 23.01
C ALA A 346 28.47 2.08 22.00
N THR A 347 29.15 1.00 21.63
CA THR A 347 28.60 -0.01 20.72
C THR A 347 28.76 -1.40 21.31
N VAL A 348 27.67 -2.17 21.32
CA VAL A 348 27.69 -3.60 21.70
C VAL A 348 27.27 -4.42 20.49
N VAL A 349 28.03 -5.48 20.21
CA VAL A 349 27.68 -6.48 19.18
C VAL A 349 27.34 -7.77 19.90
N THR A 350 26.21 -8.36 19.54
CA THR A 350 25.79 -9.68 20.03
C THR A 350 25.58 -10.63 18.85
N ASP A 351 25.53 -11.92 19.13
CA ASP A 351 24.85 -12.86 18.24
C ASP A 351 23.32 -12.67 18.30
N LEU A 352 22.56 -13.54 17.63
CA LEU A 352 21.10 -13.47 17.60
C LEU A 352 20.46 -13.78 18.96
N ASP A 353 21.11 -14.60 19.79
CA ASP A 353 20.66 -15.02 21.12
C ASP A 353 21.00 -14.00 22.22
N GLY A 354 21.69 -12.91 21.85
CA GLY A 354 22.05 -11.81 22.75
C GLY A 354 23.38 -12.02 23.48
N VAL A 355 24.16 -13.05 23.15
CA VAL A 355 25.51 -13.23 23.72
C VAL A 355 26.44 -12.19 23.11
N ILE A 356 27.08 -11.40 23.98
CA ILE A 356 27.98 -10.33 23.56
C ILE A 356 29.22 -10.93 22.91
N THR A 357 29.47 -10.55 21.66
CA THR A 357 30.66 -10.95 20.91
C THR A 357 31.71 -9.85 20.88
N LYS A 358 31.31 -8.57 20.91
CA LYS A 358 32.22 -7.41 20.94
C LYS A 358 31.64 -6.24 21.71
N ILE A 359 32.51 -5.48 22.37
CA ILE A 359 32.17 -4.21 23.04
C ILE A 359 33.15 -3.14 22.58
N TYR A 360 32.62 -1.98 22.19
CA TYR A 360 33.39 -0.79 21.92
C TYR A 360 33.00 0.28 22.95
N LYS A 361 33.96 0.67 23.80
CA LYS A 361 33.75 1.67 24.87
C LYS A 361 33.37 3.06 24.31
N ASN A 362 33.79 3.32 23.08
CA ASN A 362 33.39 4.45 22.24
C ASN A 362 32.57 3.92 21.06
N GLY A 363 31.62 4.71 20.56
CA GLY A 363 30.80 4.28 19.43
C GLY A 363 31.60 3.98 18.16
N LYS A 364 31.23 2.91 17.47
CA LYS A 364 31.83 2.46 16.22
C LYS A 364 30.74 2.16 15.19
N SER A 365 30.88 2.71 13.99
CA SER A 365 30.04 2.36 12.84
C SER A 365 30.43 0.97 12.33
N LEU A 366 29.44 0.11 12.10
CA LEU A 366 29.64 -1.29 11.76
C LEU A 366 28.67 -1.73 10.67
N ARG A 367 29.10 -2.63 9.79
CA ARG A 367 28.17 -3.44 9.00
C ARG A 367 27.65 -4.56 9.90
N VAL A 368 26.34 -4.76 9.93
CA VAL A 368 25.73 -5.81 10.76
C VAL A 368 25.74 -7.13 9.99
N GLY A 369 26.37 -8.17 10.55
CA GLY A 369 26.36 -9.52 10.00
C GLY A 369 24.98 -10.18 10.06
N SER A 370 24.75 -11.22 9.24
CA SER A 370 23.46 -11.94 9.19
C SER A 370 23.09 -12.63 10.51
N LYS A 371 24.07 -12.93 11.35
CA LYS A 371 23.93 -13.58 12.65
C LYS A 371 24.23 -12.65 13.83
N GLU A 372 24.22 -11.33 13.59
CA GLU A 372 24.58 -10.33 14.60
C GLU A 372 23.44 -9.35 14.85
N LYS A 373 23.41 -8.82 16.07
CA LYS A 373 22.69 -7.59 16.42
C LYS A 373 23.72 -6.55 16.89
N VAL A 374 23.46 -5.28 16.60
CA VAL A 374 24.32 -4.17 17.06
C VAL A 374 23.47 -3.17 17.82
N LEU A 375 23.86 -2.86 19.05
CA LEU A 375 23.29 -1.79 19.85
C LEU A 375 24.21 -0.57 19.79
N GLN A 376 23.70 0.53 19.25
CA GLN A 376 24.34 1.84 19.45
C GLN A 376 23.69 2.50 20.66
N VAL A 377 24.49 2.80 21.69
CA VAL A 377 23.98 3.22 23.00
C VAL A 377 24.18 4.72 23.20
N GLY A 378 23.10 5.42 23.59
CA GLY A 378 23.11 6.84 23.91
C GLY A 378 23.99 7.16 25.13
N PHE A 379 24.47 8.40 25.23
CA PHE A 379 25.50 8.76 26.20
C PHE A 379 25.10 8.52 27.67
N ARG A 380 23.83 8.74 28.03
CA ARG A 380 23.33 8.53 29.40
C ARG A 380 23.17 7.06 29.78
N SER A 381 23.23 6.15 28.79
CA SER A 381 23.16 4.70 28.99
C SER A 381 24.48 4.00 28.71
N ALA A 382 25.50 4.71 28.22
CA ALA A 382 26.77 4.11 27.78
C ALA A 382 27.54 3.41 28.92
N ASP A 383 27.52 3.97 30.12
CA ASP A 383 28.23 3.39 31.28
C ASP A 383 27.63 2.06 31.73
N LEU A 384 26.34 1.81 31.43
CA LEU A 384 25.71 0.52 31.69
C LEU A 384 26.36 -0.63 30.90
N VAL A 385 26.92 -0.34 29.72
CA VAL A 385 27.46 -1.36 28.81
C VAL A 385 28.99 -1.40 28.77
N ARG A 386 29.69 -0.33 29.15
CA ARG A 386 31.16 -0.24 29.10
C ARG A 386 31.88 -1.24 30.00
N GLY A 387 31.24 -1.66 31.10
CA GLY A 387 31.76 -2.63 32.05
C GLY A 387 31.38 -4.09 31.75
N LEU A 388 30.58 -4.35 30.71
CA LEU A 388 30.18 -5.70 30.36
C LEU A 388 31.37 -6.52 29.83
N LYS A 389 31.22 -7.84 29.85
CA LYS A 389 32.23 -8.78 29.34
C LYS A 389 31.69 -9.49 28.10
N VAL A 390 32.57 -9.71 27.12
CA VAL A 390 32.30 -10.66 26.02
C VAL A 390 31.93 -12.02 26.62
N GLY A 391 30.94 -12.69 26.01
CA GLY A 391 30.33 -13.93 26.52
C GLY A 391 29.16 -13.71 27.48
N SER A 392 28.93 -12.50 27.99
CA SER A 392 27.73 -12.20 28.79
C SER A 392 26.49 -12.20 27.89
N LYS A 393 25.35 -12.65 28.40
CA LYS A 393 24.08 -12.67 27.66
C LYS A 393 23.22 -11.45 27.99
N LEU A 394 22.80 -10.72 26.96
CA LEU A 394 21.74 -9.71 27.04
C LEU A 394 20.41 -10.35 26.66
N GLN A 395 19.35 -9.99 27.37
CA GLN A 395 18.00 -10.20 26.86
C GLN A 395 17.62 -8.96 26.04
N ILE A 396 17.34 -9.15 24.75
CA ILE A 396 17.03 -8.08 23.81
C ILE A 396 15.62 -8.33 23.27
N ASP A 397 14.66 -7.62 23.85
CA ASP A 397 13.26 -7.71 23.47
C ASP A 397 12.95 -6.59 22.47
N ASN A 398 12.79 -6.95 21.19
CA ASN A 398 12.44 -6.01 20.13
C ASN A 398 10.93 -5.95 19.94
N THR A 399 10.28 -4.99 20.59
CA THR A 399 8.82 -4.86 20.58
C THR A 399 8.38 -3.45 20.19
N TYR A 400 7.10 -3.33 19.87
CA TYR A 400 6.44 -2.07 19.60
C TYR A 400 5.29 -1.84 20.57
N GLN A 401 4.80 -0.61 20.61
CA GLN A 401 3.56 -0.25 21.27
C GLN A 401 2.65 0.43 20.24
N ILE A 402 1.41 -0.04 20.21
CA ILE A 402 0.27 0.58 19.53
C ILE A 402 -0.85 0.74 20.57
N LYS A 403 -1.87 1.56 20.28
CA LYS A 403 -2.93 1.83 21.26
C LYS A 403 -3.69 0.56 21.68
N LYS A 404 -4.06 -0.27 20.70
CA LYS A 404 -4.72 -1.57 20.92
C LYS A 404 -3.66 -2.64 20.82
N ASP A 405 -3.33 -3.29 21.93
CA ASP A 405 -2.33 -4.37 21.96
C ASP A 405 -2.79 -5.55 21.09
N LEU A 406 -2.40 -5.51 19.81
CA LEU A 406 -2.80 -6.43 18.76
C LEU A 406 -1.54 -6.93 18.03
N PRO A 407 -1.47 -8.23 17.72
CA PRO A 407 -0.34 -8.78 16.99
C PRO A 407 -0.42 -8.34 15.52
N LEU A 408 0.40 -7.36 15.15
CA LEU A 408 0.58 -6.95 13.77
C LEU A 408 1.36 -8.03 13.02
N TYR A 409 0.73 -8.62 12.00
CA TYR A 409 1.43 -9.45 11.02
C TYR A 409 2.35 -8.63 10.14
N SER A 410 1.89 -7.46 9.70
CA SER A 410 2.73 -6.47 9.02
C SER A 410 2.25 -5.05 9.27
N ALA A 411 3.09 -4.06 8.98
CA ALA A 411 2.74 -2.66 9.08
C ALA A 411 3.55 -1.83 8.08
N PHE A 412 2.92 -0.80 7.53
CA PHE A 412 3.52 0.15 6.60
C PHE A 412 2.91 1.54 6.77
N GLY A 413 3.58 2.57 6.25
CA GLY A 413 3.21 3.96 6.55
C GLY A 413 1.81 4.36 6.10
N ASN A 414 1.14 5.12 6.97
CA ASN A 414 -0.14 5.78 6.74
C ASN A 414 0.06 7.30 6.80
N ARG A 415 0.61 7.90 5.74
CA ARG A 415 0.99 9.32 5.81
C ARG A 415 -0.19 10.27 5.62
N GLU A 416 -1.18 9.89 4.80
CA GLU A 416 -2.35 10.72 4.54
C GLU A 416 -3.58 9.84 4.30
N ASN A 417 -4.68 10.19 4.97
CA ASN A 417 -5.97 9.52 4.78
C ASN A 417 -6.76 10.20 3.67
N LEU A 418 -7.19 9.39 2.71
CA LEU A 418 -7.99 9.84 1.57
C LEU A 418 -9.49 9.68 1.84
N ILE A 419 -9.87 8.55 2.43
CA ILE A 419 -11.25 8.21 2.76
C ILE A 419 -11.27 7.65 4.18
N ILE A 420 -12.25 8.12 4.95
CA ILE A 420 -12.57 7.63 6.28
C ILE A 420 -14.06 7.36 6.35
N ASN A 421 -14.45 6.11 6.59
CA ASN A 421 -15.85 5.69 6.77
C ASN A 421 -16.76 6.23 5.64
N SER A 422 -16.33 6.04 4.39
CA SER A 422 -16.97 6.53 3.16
C SER A 422 -16.98 8.05 2.96
N VAL A 423 -16.37 8.83 3.85
CA VAL A 423 -16.21 10.28 3.69
C VAL A 423 -14.84 10.59 3.08
N VAL A 424 -14.83 11.37 1.99
CA VAL A 424 -13.58 11.81 1.35
C VAL A 424 -12.97 12.93 2.18
N THR A 425 -11.86 12.60 2.87
CA THR A 425 -11.10 13.51 3.73
C THR A 425 -9.78 13.95 3.11
N ALA A 426 -9.49 13.49 1.89
CA ALA A 426 -8.31 13.89 1.12
C ALA A 426 -8.17 15.42 1.10
N GLN A 427 -6.96 15.92 1.31
CA GLN A 427 -6.73 17.36 1.25
C GLN A 427 -6.81 17.87 -0.19
N CYS A 428 -7.23 19.12 -0.35
CA CYS A 428 -7.19 19.82 -1.64
C CYS A 428 -6.48 21.18 -1.53
N SER A 429 -5.39 21.22 -0.75
CA SER A 429 -4.46 22.36 -0.80
C SER A 429 -3.78 22.44 -2.17
N PRO A 430 -3.16 23.58 -2.55
CA PRO A 430 -2.58 23.75 -3.88
C PRO A 430 -1.65 22.60 -4.33
N SER A 431 -0.82 22.05 -3.43
CA SER A 431 0.07 20.93 -3.75
C SER A 431 -0.63 19.58 -3.95
N HIS A 432 -1.79 19.38 -3.30
CA HIS A 432 -2.63 18.20 -3.46
C HIS A 432 -3.45 18.28 -4.75
N GLU A 433 -3.77 19.49 -5.18
CA GLU A 433 -4.45 19.81 -6.44
C GLU A 433 -3.52 19.91 -7.65
N ASP A 434 -2.20 19.83 -7.45
CA ASP A 434 -1.27 19.64 -8.55
C ASP A 434 -1.55 18.32 -9.30
N ILE A 435 -1.59 18.38 -10.62
CA ILE A 435 -1.80 17.20 -11.47
C ILE A 435 -0.49 16.43 -11.61
N ARG A 436 -0.36 15.37 -10.81
CA ARG A 436 0.84 14.54 -10.72
C ARG A 436 0.48 13.06 -10.66
N PRO A 437 1.44 12.16 -10.91
CA PRO A 437 1.20 10.77 -10.64
C PRO A 437 0.92 10.54 -9.16
N ARG A 438 -0.17 9.83 -8.85
CA ARG A 438 -0.59 9.52 -7.48
C ARG A 438 -0.65 8.00 -7.30
N ASN A 439 -0.57 7.57 -6.05
CA ASN A 439 -0.64 6.16 -5.67
C ASN A 439 -1.42 6.04 -4.36
N ALA A 440 -2.28 5.05 -4.26
CA ALA A 440 -3.14 4.85 -3.10
C ALA A 440 -3.53 3.39 -2.94
N MET A 441 -3.99 3.08 -1.74
CA MET A 441 -4.63 1.83 -1.39
C MET A 441 -5.98 2.14 -0.76
N GLY A 442 -7.03 1.44 -1.21
CA GLY A 442 -8.38 1.52 -0.64
C GLY A 442 -8.89 0.14 -0.23
N TRP A 443 -9.86 0.11 0.68
CA TRP A 443 -10.54 -1.13 1.09
C TRP A 443 -11.93 -0.83 1.65
N ASN A 444 -12.70 -1.88 1.90
CA ASN A 444 -13.99 -1.80 2.57
C ASN A 444 -14.22 -2.95 3.57
N GLU A 445 -15.37 -2.93 4.21
CA GLU A 445 -15.79 -3.88 5.25
C GLU A 445 -16.14 -5.27 4.69
N ASN A 446 -16.41 -5.39 3.38
CA ASN A 446 -16.64 -6.67 2.70
C ASN A 446 -15.32 -7.41 2.39
N GLY A 447 -14.19 -6.78 2.71
CA GLY A 447 -12.86 -7.32 2.42
C GLY A 447 -12.37 -6.99 1.01
N ASP A 448 -13.07 -6.15 0.23
CA ASP A 448 -12.50 -5.65 -1.02
C ASP A 448 -11.26 -4.80 -0.72
N VAL A 449 -10.25 -4.94 -1.56
CA VAL A 449 -9.02 -4.18 -1.49
C VAL A 449 -8.59 -3.74 -2.89
N TRP A 450 -8.25 -2.46 -3.02
CA TRP A 450 -7.78 -1.84 -4.25
C TRP A 450 -6.39 -1.27 -4.06
N PHE A 451 -5.51 -1.49 -5.03
CA PHE A 451 -4.42 -0.56 -5.30
C PHE A 451 -4.82 0.30 -6.48
N ALA A 452 -4.52 1.60 -6.42
CA ALA A 452 -4.86 2.55 -7.47
C ALA A 452 -3.71 3.51 -7.71
N THR A 453 -3.36 3.71 -8.98
CA THR A 453 -2.36 4.69 -9.42
C THR A 453 -2.95 5.59 -10.48
N THR A 454 -2.53 6.85 -10.50
CA THR A 454 -2.85 7.76 -11.60
C THR A 454 -1.59 8.22 -12.29
N THR A 455 -1.60 8.24 -13.62
CA THR A 455 -0.50 8.74 -14.47
C THR A 455 -1.10 9.36 -15.74
N MET A 456 -0.28 9.72 -16.73
CA MET A 456 -0.79 10.09 -18.06
C MET A 456 -1.08 8.90 -18.98
N GLY A 457 -0.71 7.67 -18.57
CA GLY A 457 -0.86 6.42 -19.34
C GLY A 457 0.09 6.26 -20.54
N VAL A 458 0.87 7.28 -20.88
CA VAL A 458 1.82 7.32 -22.00
C VAL A 458 3.10 8.05 -21.59
N ARG A 459 4.10 8.11 -22.48
CA ARG A 459 5.22 9.05 -22.33
C ARG A 459 4.86 10.39 -22.96
N ASN A 460 5.23 11.49 -22.32
CA ASN A 460 5.17 12.83 -22.92
C ASN A 460 6.57 13.47 -22.89
N SER A 461 6.91 14.28 -23.90
CA SER A 461 8.17 15.03 -23.95
C SER A 461 8.34 15.99 -22.76
N ALA A 462 7.22 16.51 -22.22
CA ALA A 462 7.22 17.32 -21.00
C ALA A 462 7.60 16.54 -19.72
N ASP A 463 7.53 15.21 -19.75
CA ASP A 463 7.91 14.31 -18.64
C ASP A 463 9.43 14.31 -18.38
N VAL A 464 10.20 14.95 -19.28
CA VAL A 464 11.67 15.07 -19.22
C VAL A 464 12.14 16.46 -18.79
N PHE A 465 11.31 17.50 -18.94
CA PHE A 465 11.77 18.90 -18.84
C PHE A 465 12.10 19.40 -17.43
N ASN A 466 11.84 18.62 -16.36
CA ASN A 466 12.14 19.10 -15.02
C ASN A 466 12.51 18.02 -13.98
N ARG A 467 12.89 16.80 -14.39
CA ARG A 467 13.16 15.65 -13.49
C ARG A 467 11.95 15.25 -12.59
N PHE A 468 10.75 15.74 -12.88
CA PHE A 468 9.48 15.40 -12.22
C PHE A 468 8.47 14.92 -13.25
N ARG A 469 7.65 13.93 -12.88
CA ARG A 469 6.56 13.47 -13.73
C ARG A 469 5.34 14.37 -13.58
N LEU A 470 4.72 14.71 -14.70
CA LEU A 470 3.50 15.51 -14.77
C LEU A 470 2.33 14.67 -15.29
N GLY A 471 1.10 15.17 -15.16
CA GLY A 471 -0.11 14.42 -15.53
C GLY A 471 -0.52 13.40 -14.46
N GLY A 472 -1.63 12.70 -14.68
CA GLY A 472 -2.29 11.94 -13.60
C GLY A 472 -3.48 12.69 -13.05
N SER A 473 -3.53 12.89 -11.74
CA SER A 473 -4.69 13.48 -11.06
C SER A 473 -4.29 14.32 -9.85
N THR A 474 -5.27 15.01 -9.28
CA THR A 474 -5.17 15.50 -7.90
C THR A 474 -5.25 14.32 -6.92
N VAL A 475 -4.89 14.59 -5.66
CA VAL A 475 -5.09 13.64 -4.55
C VAL A 475 -6.59 13.44 -4.30
N HIS A 476 -7.37 14.52 -4.32
CA HIS A 476 -8.82 14.49 -4.15
C HIS A 476 -9.53 13.66 -5.23
N GLN A 477 -9.12 13.78 -6.49
CA GLN A 477 -9.67 12.99 -7.60
C GLN A 477 -9.45 11.49 -7.41
N LEU A 478 -8.24 11.08 -7.05
CA LEU A 478 -7.94 9.67 -6.75
C LEU A 478 -8.81 9.15 -5.60
N ALA A 479 -9.02 9.94 -4.55
CA ALA A 479 -9.89 9.57 -3.44
C ALA A 479 -11.35 9.38 -3.90
N LYS A 480 -11.89 10.28 -4.74
CA LYS A 480 -13.25 10.17 -5.25
C LYS A 480 -13.44 8.97 -6.17
N TRP A 481 -12.46 8.66 -7.03
CA TRP A 481 -12.51 7.45 -7.86
C TRP A 481 -12.42 6.15 -7.05
N LEU A 482 -11.58 6.11 -6.00
CA LEU A 482 -11.57 4.99 -5.07
C LEU A 482 -12.91 4.80 -4.37
N LYS A 483 -13.56 5.90 -3.94
CA LYS A 483 -14.90 5.87 -3.37
C LYS A 483 -15.94 5.36 -4.38
N GLU A 484 -15.88 5.80 -5.63
CA GLU A 484 -16.76 5.35 -6.71
C GLU A 484 -16.59 3.85 -7.01
N MET A 485 -15.37 3.30 -6.89
CA MET A 485 -15.11 1.85 -6.97
C MET A 485 -15.60 1.07 -5.74
N GLY A 486 -16.00 1.74 -4.65
CA GLY A 486 -16.54 1.11 -3.45
C GLY A 486 -15.62 1.10 -2.23
N ALA A 487 -14.49 1.81 -2.26
CA ALA A 487 -13.64 1.97 -1.09
C ALA A 487 -14.31 2.86 -0.04
N THR A 488 -14.45 2.34 1.18
CA THR A 488 -14.93 3.10 2.34
C THR A 488 -13.78 3.65 3.17
N GLN A 489 -12.57 3.12 2.96
CA GLN A 489 -11.32 3.57 3.56
C GLN A 489 -10.26 3.68 2.47
N ALA A 490 -9.38 4.68 2.57
CA ALA A 490 -8.22 4.76 1.69
C ALA A 490 -7.10 5.61 2.27
N ILE A 491 -5.88 5.28 1.89
CA ILE A 491 -4.66 6.01 2.24
C ILE A 491 -3.85 6.36 0.99
N MET A 492 -3.09 7.45 1.07
CA MET A 492 -2.12 7.82 0.05
C MET A 492 -0.77 7.14 0.30
N LEU A 493 -0.16 6.67 -0.78
CA LEU A 493 1.20 6.14 -0.83
C LEU A 493 2.10 7.12 -1.61
N ASP A 494 3.42 6.88 -1.63
CA ASP A 494 4.35 7.78 -2.31
C ASP A 494 4.01 7.93 -3.81
N GLY A 495 4.11 9.15 -4.33
CA GLY A 495 3.64 9.51 -5.67
C GLY A 495 4.76 9.91 -6.63
N GLY A 496 4.39 10.67 -7.65
CA GLY A 496 5.30 11.27 -8.62
C GLY A 496 6.11 10.22 -9.37
N GLY A 497 7.44 10.37 -9.37
CA GLY A 497 8.32 9.42 -10.06
C GLY A 497 8.34 8.00 -9.45
N SER A 498 7.85 7.83 -8.23
CA SER A 498 7.76 6.54 -7.56
C SER A 498 6.56 5.71 -8.02
N THR A 499 5.47 6.37 -8.43
CA THR A 499 4.22 5.74 -8.87
C THR A 499 4.46 4.66 -9.90
N THR A 500 4.08 3.44 -9.58
CA THR A 500 4.17 2.28 -10.47
C THR A 500 3.19 1.20 -10.01
N MET A 501 2.61 0.46 -10.97
CA MET A 501 1.78 -0.70 -10.70
C MET A 501 2.22 -1.90 -11.54
N TYR A 502 2.49 -3.02 -10.87
CA TYR A 502 2.73 -4.30 -11.51
C TYR A 502 1.69 -5.33 -11.10
N VAL A 503 1.26 -6.15 -12.05
CA VAL A 503 0.34 -7.27 -11.81
C VAL A 503 0.88 -8.54 -12.47
N GLN A 504 0.62 -9.69 -11.86
CA GLN A 504 0.78 -10.97 -12.53
C GLN A 504 -0.44 -11.23 -13.39
N THR A 505 -0.20 -11.65 -14.62
CA THR A 505 -1.24 -11.99 -15.59
C THR A 505 -1.04 -13.42 -16.06
N PRO A 506 -2.08 -14.11 -16.55
CA PRO A 506 -1.92 -15.44 -17.13
C PRO A 506 -0.88 -15.47 -18.27
N GLU A 507 -0.76 -14.39 -19.05
CA GLU A 507 0.11 -14.30 -20.22
C GLU A 507 1.54 -13.82 -19.91
N ALA A 508 1.71 -13.05 -18.83
CA ALA A 508 2.99 -12.47 -18.45
C ALA A 508 3.20 -12.52 -16.95
N LYS A 509 4.39 -12.99 -16.53
CA LYS A 509 4.76 -13.06 -15.11
C LYS A 509 4.60 -11.73 -14.38
N TYR A 510 4.97 -10.59 -14.98
CA TYR A 510 4.75 -9.26 -14.39
C TYR A 510 4.55 -8.22 -15.49
N LYS A 511 3.34 -7.68 -15.57
CA LYS A 511 2.93 -6.62 -16.49
C LYS A 511 2.88 -5.28 -15.78
N ARG A 512 3.43 -4.23 -16.40
CA ARG A 512 3.28 -2.84 -15.94
C ARG A 512 1.95 -2.28 -16.42
N VAL A 513 1.16 -1.69 -15.52
CA VAL A 513 -0.22 -1.22 -15.83
C VAL A 513 -0.33 0.30 -15.87
N ASP A 514 0.46 1.00 -15.05
CA ASP A 514 0.41 2.46 -14.90
C ASP A 514 0.90 3.19 -16.16
N LEU A 515 1.93 2.67 -16.81
CA LEU A 515 2.63 3.26 -17.95
C LEU A 515 3.23 2.16 -18.84
N PRO A 516 3.67 2.50 -20.06
CA PRO A 516 4.37 1.55 -20.92
C PRO A 516 5.62 0.93 -20.25
N PRO A 517 5.94 -0.35 -20.52
CA PRO A 517 7.06 -1.03 -19.89
C PRO A 517 8.43 -0.43 -20.24
N SER A 518 8.52 0.30 -21.36
CA SER A 518 9.72 1.04 -21.78
C SER A 518 10.04 2.24 -20.89
N GLU A 519 9.06 2.75 -20.14
CA GLU A 519 9.25 3.95 -19.34
C GLU A 519 10.12 3.67 -18.11
N TRP A 520 10.91 4.66 -17.73
CA TRP A 520 11.75 4.56 -16.54
C TRP A 520 10.90 4.29 -15.28
N VAL A 521 11.52 3.74 -14.26
CA VAL A 521 10.89 3.48 -12.95
C VAL A 521 11.86 3.92 -11.88
N ARG A 522 11.42 4.77 -10.95
CA ARG A 522 12.25 5.15 -9.81
C ARG A 522 12.51 3.91 -8.95
N THR A 523 13.75 3.73 -8.52
CA THR A 523 14.08 2.78 -7.47
C THR A 523 13.56 3.28 -6.13
N VAL A 524 12.86 2.43 -5.40
CA VAL A 524 12.24 2.75 -4.11
C VAL A 524 12.71 1.77 -3.03
N PRO A 525 12.66 2.14 -1.74
CA PRO A 525 13.02 1.24 -0.65
C PRO A 525 11.96 0.15 -0.39
N GLN A 526 10.68 0.45 -0.66
CA GLN A 526 9.53 -0.38 -0.28
C GLN A 526 8.45 -0.39 -1.36
N GLY A 527 7.75 -1.51 -1.49
CA GLY A 527 6.43 -1.61 -2.13
C GLY A 527 5.42 -2.33 -1.24
N ILE A 528 4.14 -2.21 -1.59
CA ILE A 528 3.02 -2.90 -0.97
C ILE A 528 2.48 -3.92 -1.97
N THR A 529 2.16 -5.12 -1.48
CA THR A 529 1.85 -6.27 -2.32
C THR A 529 0.55 -6.93 -1.92
N MET A 530 -0.18 -7.43 -2.92
CA MET A 530 -1.17 -8.48 -2.75
C MET A 530 -0.45 -9.82 -2.95
N LEU A 531 -0.50 -10.69 -1.94
CA LEU A 531 0.02 -12.05 -1.98
C LEU A 531 -1.16 -13.01 -1.96
N HIS A 532 -1.16 -14.04 -2.80
CA HIS A 532 -2.17 -15.09 -2.75
C HIS A 532 -2.12 -15.84 -1.41
N ARG A 533 -3.29 -16.23 -0.88
CA ARG A 533 -3.41 -17.02 0.36
C ARG A 533 -3.23 -18.53 0.17
#